data_AF-E1ZNA3-F1
#
_entry.id   AF-E1ZNA3-F1
#
_cell.length_a   1.000
_cell.length_b   1.000
_cell.length_c   1.000
_cell.angle_alpha   90.00
_cell.angle_beta   90.00
_cell.angle_gamma   90.00
#
_symmetry.space_group_name_H-M   'P 1'
#
loop_
_entity.id
_entity.type
_entity.pdbx_description
1 polymer ?
#
loop_
_entity_poly.entity_id
_entity_poly.type
_entity_poly.pdbx_seq_one_letter_code
_entity_poly.pdbx_strand_id
1 'polypeptide(L)'
;MGGCVGRLVAARALASLLALCLLHAAAQAADAGADSGTREAEAEAEVSLMRSVRQALYESHPGLAYRLEGWHPADNVTHPCDWNRVWCNADRRIAVLRAVLTLAATGTGCAPLPDVAPGALPSLVSLLLAFPGLSSTLPASWGAAGSVLPSLARLEVQLELTGPLPAAWALGFPLLTKLTITGADPTPPRRKAPVGCRLPIDGPLGLYALDLSGHFPLGWSSSGFPALKTL
;
A
#
# COMPACT_ATOMS: atom_id res chain seq x y z
N MET A 1 3.38 -67.07 -38.78
CA MET A 1 2.17 -66.55 -38.09
C MET A 1 2.50 -65.76 -36.80
N GLY A 2 3.51 -64.87 -36.79
CA GLY A 2 3.96 -64.19 -35.55
C GLY A 2 3.87 -62.66 -35.51
N GLY A 3 3.21 -62.00 -36.48
CA GLY A 3 3.36 -60.55 -36.69
C GLY A 3 2.26 -59.63 -36.14
N CYS A 4 1.10 -60.14 -35.71
CA CYS A 4 -0.07 -59.28 -35.44
C CYS A 4 -0.24 -58.82 -33.98
N VAL A 5 0.40 -59.46 -32.99
CA VAL A 5 0.14 -59.15 -31.57
C VAL A 5 0.94 -57.92 -31.08
N GLY A 6 2.13 -57.66 -31.63
CA GLY A 6 2.97 -56.54 -31.20
C GLY A 6 2.44 -55.15 -31.56
N ARG A 7 1.68 -55.02 -32.65
CA ARG A 7 1.13 -53.71 -33.10
C ARG A 7 -0.05 -53.22 -32.27
N LEU A 8 -0.81 -54.14 -31.66
CA LEU A 8 -1.97 -53.78 -30.83
C LEU A 8 -1.56 -53.26 -29.44
N VAL A 9 -0.44 -53.75 -28.91
CA VAL A 9 0.09 -53.33 -27.60
C VAL A 9 0.73 -51.94 -27.70
N ALA A 10 1.47 -51.66 -28.77
CA ALA A 10 2.07 -50.35 -29.01
C ALA A 10 1.03 -49.22 -29.21
N ALA A 11 -0.07 -49.51 -29.92
CA ALA A 11 -1.15 -48.53 -30.15
C ALA A 11 -1.90 -48.15 -28.87
N ARG A 12 -2.11 -49.09 -27.94
CA ARG A 12 -2.77 -48.83 -26.65
C ARG A 12 -1.88 -48.03 -25.69
N ALA A 13 -0.56 -48.27 -25.72
CA ALA A 13 0.39 -47.49 -24.93
C ALA A 13 0.46 -46.02 -25.39
N LEU A 14 0.48 -45.78 -26.70
CA LEU A 14 0.45 -44.42 -27.27
C LEU A 14 -0.85 -43.68 -26.97
N ALA A 15 -2.01 -44.35 -27.05
CA ALA A 15 -3.30 -43.75 -26.71
C ALA A 15 -3.39 -43.37 -25.22
N SER A 16 -2.89 -44.21 -24.31
CA SER A 16 -2.85 -43.90 -22.88
C SER A 16 -1.89 -42.75 -22.53
N LEU A 17 -0.74 -42.66 -23.20
CA LEU A 17 0.19 -41.54 -23.02
C LEU A 17 -0.39 -40.22 -23.53
N LEU A 18 -1.04 -40.23 -24.69
CA LEU A 18 -1.74 -39.06 -25.23
C LEU A 18 -2.88 -38.60 -24.30
N ALA A 19 -3.66 -39.53 -23.76
CA ALA A 19 -4.71 -39.21 -22.79
C ALA A 19 -4.14 -38.61 -21.50
N LEU A 20 -3.03 -39.15 -20.98
CA LEU A 20 -2.35 -38.59 -19.79
C LEU A 20 -1.78 -37.19 -20.05
N CYS A 21 -1.22 -36.94 -21.23
CA CYS A 21 -0.72 -35.62 -21.63
C CYS A 21 -1.85 -34.60 -21.75
N LEU A 22 -2.99 -34.98 -22.35
CA LEU A 22 -4.16 -34.10 -22.45
C LEU A 22 -4.78 -33.78 -21.09
N LEU A 23 -4.82 -34.75 -20.17
CA LEU A 23 -5.27 -34.54 -18.80
C LEU A 23 -4.34 -33.60 -18.00
N HIS A 24 -3.02 -33.73 -18.16
CA HIS A 24 -2.06 -32.82 -17.52
C HIS A 24 -2.14 -31.40 -18.10
N ALA A 25 -2.30 -31.25 -19.42
CA ALA A 25 -2.44 -29.94 -20.05
C ALA A 25 -3.73 -29.23 -19.62
N ALA A 26 -4.85 -29.96 -19.49
CA ALA A 26 -6.10 -29.40 -19.01
C ALA A 26 -6.04 -28.98 -17.52
N ALA A 27 -5.34 -29.75 -16.68
CA ALA A 27 -5.14 -29.39 -15.28
C ALA A 27 -4.28 -28.11 -15.12
N GLN A 28 -3.21 -27.97 -15.90
CA GLN A 28 -2.37 -26.76 -15.89
C GLN A 28 -3.11 -25.52 -16.40
N ALA A 29 -4.02 -25.68 -17.37
CA ALA A 29 -4.84 -24.58 -17.88
C ALA A 29 -5.87 -24.09 -16.86
N ALA A 30 -6.39 -24.97 -15.99
CA ALA A 30 -7.35 -24.61 -14.95
C ALA A 30 -6.69 -23.81 -13.80
N ASP A 31 -5.48 -24.22 -13.36
CA ASP A 31 -4.74 -23.48 -12.33
C ASP A 31 -4.20 -22.13 -12.82
N ALA A 32 -3.77 -22.06 -14.08
CA ALA A 32 -3.28 -20.81 -14.67
C ALA A 32 -4.38 -19.73 -14.79
N GLY A 33 -5.64 -20.14 -15.01
CA GLY A 33 -6.78 -19.23 -15.13
C GLY A 33 -7.25 -18.64 -13.79
N ALA A 34 -7.12 -19.39 -12.70
CA ALA A 34 -7.45 -18.91 -11.37
C ALA A 34 -6.44 -17.85 -10.87
N ASP A 35 -5.15 -18.05 -11.12
CA ASP A 35 -4.08 -17.15 -10.70
C ASP A 35 -3.97 -15.89 -11.59
N SER A 36 -4.40 -15.95 -12.86
CA SER A 36 -4.47 -14.74 -13.70
C SER A 36 -5.57 -13.78 -13.25
N GLY A 37 -6.73 -14.31 -12.86
CA GLY A 37 -7.88 -13.49 -12.46
C GLY A 37 -7.65 -12.71 -11.16
N THR A 38 -6.97 -13.32 -10.18
CA THR A 38 -6.56 -12.64 -8.94
C THR A 38 -5.56 -11.53 -9.22
N ARG A 39 -4.55 -11.78 -10.05
CA ARG A 39 -3.52 -10.78 -10.38
C ARG A 39 -4.08 -9.55 -11.10
N GLU A 40 -5.06 -9.74 -11.99
CA GLU A 40 -5.73 -8.63 -12.68
C GLU A 40 -6.57 -7.77 -11.71
N ALA A 41 -7.34 -8.41 -10.82
CA ALA A 41 -8.13 -7.71 -9.82
C ALA A 41 -7.26 -6.90 -8.84
N GLU A 42 -6.11 -7.44 -8.42
CA GLU A 42 -5.15 -6.70 -7.59
C GLU A 42 -4.55 -5.51 -8.33
N ALA A 43 -4.22 -5.66 -9.62
CA ALA A 43 -3.71 -4.56 -10.43
C ALA A 43 -4.76 -3.45 -10.58
N GLU A 44 -6.04 -3.80 -10.75
CA GLU A 44 -7.12 -2.81 -10.79
C GLU A 44 -7.28 -2.10 -9.44
N ALA A 45 -7.24 -2.84 -8.32
CA ALA A 45 -7.30 -2.27 -6.98
C ALA A 45 -6.14 -1.29 -6.71
N GLU A 46 -4.93 -1.64 -7.14
CA GLU A 46 -3.73 -0.80 -7.07
C GLU A 46 -3.92 0.52 -7.83
N VAL A 47 -4.37 0.45 -9.09
CA VAL A 47 -4.61 1.64 -9.91
C VAL A 47 -5.74 2.49 -9.32
N SER A 48 -6.81 1.87 -8.83
CA SER A 48 -7.93 2.55 -8.20
C SER A 48 -7.50 3.32 -6.94
N LEU A 49 -6.73 2.67 -6.06
CA LEU A 49 -6.16 3.31 -4.88
C LEU A 49 -5.29 4.50 -5.26
N MET A 50 -4.41 4.35 -6.25
CA MET A 50 -3.55 5.45 -6.68
C MET A 50 -4.32 6.62 -7.27
N ARG A 51 -5.43 6.38 -7.99
CA ARG A 51 -6.32 7.46 -8.43
C ARG A 51 -6.94 8.20 -7.24
N SER A 52 -7.33 7.49 -6.18
CA SER A 52 -7.85 8.12 -4.96
C SER A 52 -6.79 8.96 -4.25
N VAL A 53 -5.55 8.46 -4.15
CA VAL A 53 -4.42 9.24 -3.60
C VAL A 53 -4.18 10.49 -4.45
N ARG A 54 -4.19 10.35 -5.78
CA ARG A 54 -4.04 11.46 -6.73
C ARG A 54 -5.14 12.51 -6.54
N GLN A 55 -6.39 12.09 -6.40
CA GLN A 55 -7.53 12.98 -6.19
C GLN A 55 -7.41 13.74 -4.85
N ALA A 56 -7.13 13.03 -3.76
CA ALA A 56 -6.95 13.65 -2.44
C ALA A 56 -5.80 14.68 -2.43
N LEU A 57 -4.73 14.39 -3.17
CA LEU A 57 -3.60 15.30 -3.32
C LEU A 57 -3.97 16.54 -4.13
N TYR A 58 -4.73 16.38 -5.21
CA TYR A 58 -5.22 17.51 -6.01
C TYR A 58 -6.19 18.40 -5.23
N GLU A 59 -7.12 17.82 -4.48
CA GLU A 59 -8.11 18.56 -3.69
C GLU A 59 -7.46 19.34 -2.54
N SER A 60 -6.49 18.73 -1.86
CA SER A 60 -5.79 19.37 -0.75
C SER A 60 -4.71 20.36 -1.21
N HIS A 61 -4.02 20.06 -2.31
CA HIS A 61 -2.82 20.76 -2.76
C HIS A 61 -2.74 20.83 -4.30
N PRO A 62 -3.64 21.56 -4.97
CA PRO A 62 -3.70 21.58 -6.44
C PRO A 62 -2.37 22.04 -7.06
N GLY A 63 -1.71 23.03 -6.46
CA GLY A 63 -0.40 23.52 -6.93
C GLY A 63 0.73 22.49 -6.85
N LEU A 64 0.60 21.42 -6.07
CA LEU A 64 1.54 20.30 -6.13
C LEU A 64 1.18 19.31 -7.22
N ALA A 65 -0.10 18.97 -7.38
CA ALA A 65 -0.54 18.10 -8.46
C ALA A 65 -0.12 18.64 -9.84
N TYR A 66 -0.13 19.97 -10.03
CA TYR A 66 0.39 20.61 -11.26
C TYR A 66 1.91 20.50 -11.47
N ARG A 67 2.71 20.26 -10.41
CA ARG A 67 4.18 20.21 -10.50
C ARG A 67 4.72 18.79 -10.59
N LEU A 68 3.91 17.80 -10.25
CA LEU A 68 4.27 16.40 -10.36
C LEU A 68 3.56 15.81 -11.57
N GLU A 69 4.31 15.53 -12.62
CA GLU A 69 3.79 14.91 -13.84
C GLU A 69 3.04 13.60 -13.52
N GLY A 70 1.82 13.46 -14.06
CA GLY A 70 0.93 12.31 -13.86
C GLY A 70 0.02 12.42 -12.62
N TRP A 71 0.28 13.37 -11.72
CA TRP A 71 -0.51 13.58 -10.51
C TRP A 71 -1.67 14.56 -10.69
N HIS A 72 -1.74 15.29 -11.80
CA HIS A 72 -2.91 16.10 -12.07
C HIS A 72 -4.03 15.21 -12.66
N PRO A 73 -5.29 15.30 -12.20
CA PRO A 73 -6.37 14.46 -12.72
C PRO A 73 -6.64 14.61 -14.23
N ALA A 74 -6.27 15.74 -14.82
CA ALA A 74 -6.40 15.98 -16.27
C ALA A 74 -5.20 15.48 -17.10
N ASP A 75 -4.14 14.97 -16.48
CA ASP A 75 -3.00 14.40 -17.22
C ASP A 75 -3.44 13.14 -17.96
N ASN A 76 -2.98 12.97 -19.22
CA ASN A 76 -3.28 11.80 -20.04
C ASN A 76 -2.43 10.56 -19.67
N VAL A 77 -1.88 10.53 -18.46
CA VAL A 77 -1.04 9.42 -17.99
C VAL A 77 -1.95 8.39 -17.32
N THR A 78 -2.11 7.25 -18.00
CA THR A 78 -3.11 6.24 -17.63
C THR A 78 -2.65 5.30 -16.52
N HIS A 79 -1.35 5.02 -16.41
CA HIS A 79 -0.80 4.06 -15.46
C HIS A 79 0.03 4.74 -14.35
N PRO A 80 -0.13 4.40 -13.06
CA PRO A 80 0.63 5.00 -11.96
C PRO A 80 2.15 4.90 -12.09
N CYS A 81 2.68 3.85 -12.73
CA CYS A 81 4.13 3.70 -12.97
C CYS A 81 4.75 4.81 -13.82
N ASP A 82 3.93 5.56 -14.54
CA ASP A 82 4.38 6.64 -15.40
C ASP A 82 4.28 8.00 -14.66
N TRP A 83 3.84 8.00 -13.40
CA TRP A 83 3.75 9.20 -12.56
C TRP A 83 5.09 9.52 -11.90
N ASN A 84 5.38 10.81 -11.75
CA ASN A 84 6.59 11.26 -11.09
C ASN A 84 6.66 10.72 -9.65
N ARG A 85 7.80 10.16 -9.24
CA ARG A 85 8.04 9.56 -7.91
C ARG A 85 7.22 8.31 -7.57
N VAL A 86 6.67 7.65 -8.58
CA VAL A 86 6.18 6.27 -8.46
C VAL A 86 7.15 5.39 -9.21
N TRP A 87 7.67 4.35 -8.55
CA TRP A 87 8.53 3.35 -9.20
C TRP A 87 7.88 1.99 -9.12
N CYS A 88 7.89 1.29 -10.24
CA CYS A 88 7.35 -0.05 -10.35
C CYS A 88 8.44 -1.09 -10.52
N ASN A 89 8.13 -2.34 -10.17
CA ASN A 89 8.97 -3.50 -10.46
C ASN A 89 8.83 -3.93 -11.94
N ALA A 90 9.46 -5.05 -12.29
CA ALA A 90 9.40 -5.62 -13.65
C ALA A 90 7.98 -5.98 -14.11
N ASP A 91 7.08 -6.29 -13.17
CA ASP A 91 5.68 -6.64 -13.42
C ASP A 91 4.75 -5.41 -13.50
N ARG A 92 5.33 -4.19 -13.55
CA ARG A 92 4.60 -2.90 -13.47
C ARG A 92 3.73 -2.74 -12.21
N ARG A 93 4.11 -3.36 -11.10
CA ARG A 93 3.48 -3.15 -9.78
C ARG A 93 4.25 -2.10 -8.98
N ILE A 94 3.54 -1.24 -8.26
CA ILE A 94 4.15 -0.15 -7.48
C ILE A 94 5.00 -0.73 -6.36
N ALA A 95 6.30 -0.50 -6.46
CA ALA A 95 7.30 -0.98 -5.50
C ALA A 95 7.79 0.13 -4.57
N VAL A 96 7.84 1.37 -5.06
CA VAL A 96 8.25 2.53 -4.28
C VAL A 96 7.31 3.69 -4.58
N LEU A 97 6.79 4.31 -3.52
CA LEU A 97 6.02 5.54 -3.59
C LEU A 97 6.72 6.60 -2.74
N ARG A 98 7.14 7.71 -3.38
CA ARG A 98 7.69 8.86 -2.66
C ARG A 98 6.90 10.13 -2.96
N ALA A 99 5.95 10.47 -2.12
CA ALA A 99 5.25 11.74 -2.22
C ALA A 99 5.92 12.75 -1.28
N VAL A 100 6.74 13.66 -1.85
CA VAL A 100 7.44 14.72 -1.10
C VAL A 100 6.98 16.08 -1.57
N LEU A 101 6.42 16.85 -0.65
CA LEU A 101 6.09 18.25 -0.77
C LEU A 101 7.12 19.06 0.01
N THR A 102 7.89 19.90 -0.68
CA THR A 102 8.84 20.83 -0.06
C THR A 102 8.39 22.28 -0.08
N LEU A 103 7.17 22.57 -0.54
CA LEU A 103 6.69 23.94 -0.46
C LEU A 103 6.35 24.29 0.98
N ALA A 104 6.73 25.49 1.39
CA ALA A 104 6.08 26.26 2.45
C ALA A 104 4.63 26.62 2.06
N ALA A 105 3.89 25.65 1.52
CA ALA A 105 2.51 25.82 1.12
C ALA A 105 1.72 26.08 2.39
N THR A 106 1.15 27.27 2.46
CA THR A 106 0.26 27.74 3.53
C THR A 106 -1.09 27.00 3.53
N GLY A 107 -1.13 25.79 2.97
CA GLY A 107 -2.33 24.96 2.89
C GLY A 107 -2.59 24.34 4.25
N THR A 108 -3.50 24.94 5.01
CA THR A 108 -4.05 24.37 6.27
C THR A 108 -5.07 23.27 5.97
N GLY A 109 -4.70 22.32 5.11
CA GLY A 109 -5.57 21.21 4.72
C GLY A 109 -5.60 20.16 5.82
N CYS A 110 -6.80 19.82 6.27
CA CYS A 110 -7.02 18.63 7.09
C CYS A 110 -7.69 17.58 6.22
N ALA A 111 -6.91 16.62 5.76
CA ALA A 111 -7.39 15.50 4.99
C ALA A 111 -6.80 14.23 5.61
N PRO A 112 -7.63 13.23 5.98
CA PRO A 112 -7.10 11.96 6.45
C PRO A 112 -6.33 11.32 5.28
N LEU A 113 -5.22 10.67 5.59
CA LEU A 113 -4.57 9.81 4.61
C LEU A 113 -5.53 8.68 4.21
N PRO A 114 -5.56 8.26 2.93
CA PRO A 114 -6.49 7.24 2.49
C PRO A 114 -6.17 5.88 3.10
N ASP A 115 -7.21 5.10 3.37
CA ASP A 115 -7.07 3.69 3.73
C ASP A 115 -6.49 2.88 2.57
N VAL A 116 -5.77 1.81 2.91
CA VAL A 116 -5.24 0.83 1.95
C VAL A 116 -5.98 -0.48 2.17
N ALA A 117 -6.66 -0.97 1.13
CA ALA A 117 -7.33 -2.26 1.19
C ALA A 117 -6.29 -3.41 1.17
N PRO A 118 -6.59 -4.56 1.79
CA PRO A 118 -5.76 -5.76 1.67
C PRO A 118 -5.44 -6.11 0.21
N GLY A 119 -4.17 -6.36 -0.10
CA GLY A 119 -3.74 -6.71 -1.45
C GLY A 119 -3.72 -5.56 -2.47
N ALA A 120 -4.04 -4.32 -2.09
CA ALA A 120 -4.02 -3.18 -3.02
C ALA A 120 -2.60 -2.75 -3.41
N LEU A 121 -1.61 -2.96 -2.55
CA LEU A 121 -0.20 -2.60 -2.80
C LEU A 121 0.74 -3.74 -2.38
N PRO A 122 0.61 -4.94 -2.98
CA PRO A 122 1.28 -6.14 -2.50
C PRO A 122 2.79 -6.09 -2.75
N SER A 123 3.25 -5.30 -3.72
CA SER A 123 4.66 -5.13 -4.06
C SER A 123 5.31 -3.90 -3.43
N LEU A 124 4.59 -3.09 -2.65
CA LEU A 124 5.13 -1.86 -2.10
C LEU A 124 6.17 -2.15 -1.02
N VAL A 125 7.43 -1.80 -1.30
CA VAL A 125 8.59 -2.01 -0.41
C VAL A 125 8.92 -0.76 0.38
N SER A 126 8.75 0.43 -0.22
CA SER A 126 9.10 1.70 0.39
C SER A 126 8.01 2.73 0.19
N LEU A 127 7.49 3.25 1.30
CA LEU A 127 6.53 4.35 1.35
C LEU A 127 7.17 5.54 2.05
N LEU A 128 7.32 6.66 1.33
CA LEU A 128 7.77 7.93 1.88
C LEU A 128 6.71 8.99 1.58
N LEU A 129 6.14 9.55 2.64
CA LEU A 129 5.16 10.63 2.60
C LEU A 129 5.71 11.82 3.37
N ALA A 130 5.98 12.94 2.72
CA ALA A 130 6.48 14.14 3.38
C ALA A 130 5.67 15.35 2.95
N PHE A 131 4.80 15.82 3.83
CA PHE A 131 3.87 16.93 3.62
C PHE A 131 3.96 17.90 4.81
N PRO A 132 4.99 18.77 4.86
CA PRO A 132 5.09 19.78 5.89
C PRO A 132 3.86 20.70 5.83
N GLY A 133 3.16 20.86 6.95
CA GLY A 133 1.94 21.68 7.06
C GLY A 133 0.63 20.93 6.76
N LEU A 134 0.67 19.66 6.31
CA LEU A 134 -0.54 18.84 6.23
C LEU A 134 -0.87 18.28 7.61
N SER A 135 -2.00 18.69 8.16
CA SER A 135 -2.56 18.13 9.39
C SER A 135 -3.37 16.87 9.06
N SER A 136 -2.96 15.70 9.57
CA SER A 136 -3.61 14.42 9.25
C SER A 136 -3.51 13.38 10.37
N THR A 137 -4.29 12.31 10.23
CA THR A 137 -4.19 11.10 11.05
C THR A 137 -3.54 9.97 10.25
N LEU A 138 -2.85 9.06 10.93
CA LEU A 138 -2.33 7.84 10.32
C LEU A 138 -3.45 6.79 10.25
N PRO A 139 -3.71 6.17 9.09
CA PRO A 139 -4.77 5.17 8.98
C PRO A 139 -4.39 3.88 9.72
N ALA A 140 -5.28 3.41 10.60
CA ALA A 140 -5.07 2.15 11.30
C ALA A 140 -5.03 0.95 10.34
N SER A 141 -5.76 1.05 9.22
CA SER A 141 -5.86 0.03 8.17
C SER A 141 -4.51 -0.41 7.62
N TRP A 142 -3.54 0.52 7.48
CA TRP A 142 -2.23 0.23 6.88
C TRP A 142 -1.48 -0.90 7.57
N GLY A 143 -1.68 -1.04 8.88
CA GLY A 143 -1.10 -2.10 9.69
C GLY A 143 -2.15 -2.99 10.37
N ALA A 144 -3.40 -2.98 9.92
CA ALA A 144 -4.45 -3.80 10.55
C ALA A 144 -4.22 -5.31 10.36
N ALA A 145 -3.55 -5.70 9.27
CA ALA A 145 -3.19 -7.08 9.00
C ALA A 145 -1.91 -7.16 8.14
N GLY A 146 -1.16 -8.25 8.28
CA GLY A 146 0.05 -8.51 7.49
C GLY A 146 -0.19 -8.62 5.97
N SER A 147 -1.44 -8.75 5.54
CA SER A 147 -1.85 -8.79 4.12
C SER A 147 -2.09 -7.41 3.49
N VAL A 148 -2.11 -6.33 4.29
CA VAL A 148 -2.40 -4.98 3.77
C VAL A 148 -1.20 -4.41 3.02
N LEU A 149 -0.04 -4.41 3.69
CA LEU A 149 1.23 -3.96 3.12
C LEU A 149 2.31 -5.04 3.35
N PRO A 150 2.13 -6.23 2.75
CA PRO A 150 2.91 -7.43 3.07
C PRO A 150 4.41 -7.30 2.78
N SER A 151 4.75 -6.49 1.77
CA SER A 151 6.13 -6.29 1.31
C SER A 151 6.81 -5.06 1.92
N LEU A 152 6.11 -4.28 2.76
CA LEU A 152 6.61 -2.98 3.19
C LEU A 152 7.79 -3.12 4.15
N ALA A 153 8.96 -2.66 3.70
CA ALA A 153 10.20 -2.71 4.45
C ALA A 153 10.61 -1.36 5.04
N ARG A 154 10.13 -0.26 4.45
CA ARG A 154 10.43 1.12 4.87
C ARG A 154 9.20 1.99 4.83
N LEU A 155 8.88 2.59 5.97
CA LEU A 155 7.80 3.57 6.12
C LEU A 155 8.38 4.87 6.72
N GLU A 156 8.31 5.95 5.95
CA GLU A 156 8.76 7.27 6.37
C GLU A 156 7.60 8.25 6.18
N VAL A 157 7.11 8.85 7.27
CA VAL A 157 6.00 9.80 7.24
C VAL A 157 6.42 11.10 7.93
N GLN A 158 6.29 12.22 7.24
CA GLN A 158 6.56 13.56 7.73
C GLN A 158 5.33 14.45 7.51
N LEU A 159 4.50 14.65 8.53
CA LEU A 159 3.29 15.48 8.47
C LEU A 159 2.87 15.93 9.88
N GLU A 160 1.98 16.92 9.99
CA GLU A 160 1.46 17.36 11.29
C GLU A 160 0.41 16.37 11.81
N LEU A 161 0.77 15.54 12.80
CA LEU A 161 -0.14 14.51 13.30
C LEU A 161 -1.19 15.08 14.24
N THR A 162 -2.48 14.89 13.92
CA THR A 162 -3.60 15.35 14.75
C THR A 162 -4.23 14.25 15.62
N GLY A 163 -3.61 13.06 15.67
CA GLY A 163 -4.13 11.90 16.40
C GLY A 163 -3.04 10.91 16.82
N PRO A 164 -3.41 9.85 17.55
CA PRO A 164 -2.46 8.87 18.07
C PRO A 164 -1.83 8.02 16.95
N LEU A 165 -0.65 7.46 17.26
CA LEU A 165 -0.10 6.38 16.44
C LEU A 165 -1.03 5.15 16.52
N PRO A 166 -1.39 4.52 15.38
CA PRO A 166 -2.33 3.41 15.42
C PRO A 166 -1.73 2.19 16.12
N ALA A 167 -2.40 1.69 17.17
CA ALA A 167 -1.97 0.48 17.88
C ALA A 167 -1.91 -0.74 16.94
N ALA A 168 -2.82 -0.81 15.96
CA ALA A 168 -2.88 -1.88 14.97
C ALA A 168 -1.55 -2.11 14.22
N TRP A 169 -0.78 -1.05 13.98
CA TRP A 169 0.49 -1.13 13.25
C TRP A 169 1.52 -2.08 13.87
N ALA A 170 1.39 -2.37 15.17
CA ALA A 170 2.21 -3.34 15.86
C ALA A 170 2.08 -4.78 15.36
N LEU A 171 1.18 -5.11 14.42
CA LEU A 171 1.06 -6.50 13.93
C LEU A 171 1.03 -6.59 12.40
N GLY A 172 0.82 -5.48 11.70
CA GLY A 172 0.54 -5.49 10.27
C GLY A 172 1.74 -5.41 9.33
N PHE A 173 2.96 -5.21 9.85
CA PHE A 173 4.13 -5.03 8.98
C PHE A 173 5.21 -6.10 9.21
N PRO A 174 5.08 -7.28 8.59
CA PRO A 174 5.96 -8.42 8.85
C PRO A 174 7.41 -8.17 8.43
N LEU A 175 7.63 -7.32 7.42
CA LEU A 175 8.95 -7.05 6.83
C LEU A 175 9.51 -5.66 7.16
N LEU A 176 8.84 -4.88 8.01
CA LEU A 176 9.24 -3.49 8.27
C LEU A 176 10.57 -3.45 9.02
N THR A 177 11.58 -2.88 8.37
CA THR A 177 12.93 -2.74 8.94
C THR A 177 13.24 -1.33 9.39
N LYS A 178 12.56 -0.33 8.79
CA LYS A 178 12.71 1.08 9.12
C LYS A 178 11.34 1.75 9.21
N LEU A 179 11.08 2.37 10.37
CA LEU A 179 9.93 3.25 10.59
C LEU A 179 10.46 4.62 10.99
N THR A 180 9.98 5.68 10.35
CA THR A 180 10.29 7.05 10.74
C THR A 180 9.02 7.87 10.67
N ILE A 181 8.67 8.51 11.78
CA ILE A 181 7.49 9.38 11.87
C ILE A 181 7.97 10.73 12.40
N THR A 182 7.76 11.79 11.63
CA THR A 182 8.24 13.14 11.93
C THR A 182 7.09 14.12 11.76
N GLY A 183 7.08 15.20 12.54
CA GLY A 183 5.99 16.21 12.52
C GLY A 183 5.06 16.17 13.73
N ALA A 184 5.50 15.51 14.80
CA ALA A 184 5.17 15.90 16.15
C ALA A 184 5.90 17.21 16.47
N ASP A 185 5.24 18.36 16.33
CA ASP A 185 5.66 19.50 17.13
C ASP A 185 5.05 19.30 18.53
N PRO A 186 5.82 18.93 19.58
CA PRO A 186 5.29 18.82 20.93
C PRO A 186 4.90 20.18 21.51
N THR A 187 5.26 21.29 20.86
CA THR A 187 4.77 22.59 21.28
C THR A 187 3.29 22.72 20.88
N PRO A 188 2.35 22.81 21.83
CA PRO A 188 0.96 23.05 21.48
C PRO A 188 0.90 24.31 20.64
N PRO A 189 0.27 24.28 19.44
CA PRO A 189 0.14 25.48 18.66
C PRO A 189 -0.62 26.50 19.52
N ARG A 190 0.06 27.56 19.96
CA ARG A 190 -0.60 28.76 20.50
C ARG A 190 -1.57 29.38 19.49
N ARG A 191 -1.52 28.91 18.24
CA ARG A 191 -2.51 29.20 17.21
C ARG A 191 -3.70 28.26 17.41
N LYS A 192 -4.88 28.85 17.69
CA LYS A 192 -6.17 28.16 17.59
C LYS A 192 -6.14 27.24 16.37
N ALA A 193 -6.45 25.95 16.56
CA ALA A 193 -6.62 25.00 15.47
C ALA A 193 -7.41 25.67 14.33
N PRO A 194 -6.99 25.53 13.06
CA PRO A 194 -7.73 26.09 11.94
C PRO A 194 -9.20 25.72 12.07
N VAL A 195 -10.07 26.74 12.15
CA VAL A 195 -11.52 26.57 12.23
C VAL A 195 -11.96 25.93 10.92
N GLY A 196 -12.04 24.59 10.90
CA GLY A 196 -12.28 23.81 9.69
C GLY A 196 -11.78 22.37 9.75
N CYS A 197 -10.79 22.10 10.62
CA CYS A 197 -10.27 20.75 10.83
C CYS A 197 -11.10 19.93 11.82
N ARG A 198 -12.37 19.67 11.51
CA ARG A 198 -13.13 18.60 12.18
C ARG A 198 -13.04 17.35 11.31
N LEU A 199 -12.00 16.55 11.52
CA LEU A 199 -12.00 15.19 11.01
C LEU A 199 -13.13 14.42 11.74
N PRO A 200 -13.97 13.66 11.03
CA PRO A 200 -14.94 12.77 11.66
C PRO A 200 -14.16 11.72 12.44
N ILE A 201 -14.04 11.93 13.75
CA ILE A 201 -13.52 10.92 14.67
C ILE A 201 -14.68 9.95 14.92
N ASP A 202 -14.89 9.01 14.01
CA ASP A 202 -15.81 7.88 14.23
C ASP A 202 -15.12 6.87 15.16
N GLY A 203 -15.13 7.17 16.46
CA GLY A 203 -14.62 6.29 17.50
C GLY A 203 -15.01 6.78 18.89
N PRO A 204 -15.19 5.88 19.87
CA PRO A 204 -15.46 6.27 21.24
C PRO A 204 -14.33 7.18 21.75
N LEU A 205 -14.70 8.37 22.22
CA LEU A 205 -13.83 9.42 22.74
C LEU A 205 -12.90 8.90 23.85
N GLY A 206 -11.75 8.35 23.45
CA GLY A 206 -10.60 8.12 24.31
C GLY A 206 -9.81 9.42 24.40
N LEU A 207 -9.92 10.10 25.54
CA LEU A 207 -9.09 11.25 25.90
C LEU A 207 -7.62 10.82 26.04
N TYR A 208 -6.87 10.85 24.93
CA TYR A 208 -5.41 10.71 24.96
C TYR A 208 -4.79 11.95 24.32
N ALA A 209 -4.34 12.87 25.15
CA ALA A 209 -3.34 13.85 24.78
C ALA A 209 -1.99 13.13 24.78
N LEU A 210 -1.51 12.73 23.60
CA LEU A 210 -0.18 12.17 23.46
C LEU A 210 0.81 13.32 23.34
N ASP A 211 1.43 13.63 24.48
CA ASP A 211 2.76 14.21 24.52
C ASP A 211 3.71 13.17 23.87
N LEU A 212 4.19 13.44 22.65
CA LEU A 212 5.05 12.52 21.88
C LEU A 212 6.49 12.43 22.45
N SER A 213 6.61 12.70 23.74
CA SER A 213 7.77 12.50 24.61
C SER A 213 7.72 11.19 25.41
N GLY A 214 6.61 10.45 25.44
CA GLY A 214 6.50 9.30 26.35
C GLY A 214 5.52 8.22 25.92
N HIS A 215 6.09 7.12 25.40
CA HIS A 215 5.52 5.78 25.20
C HIS A 215 4.79 5.56 23.86
N PHE A 216 5.37 4.67 23.04
CA PHE A 216 4.68 4.06 21.91
C PHE A 216 3.39 3.35 22.37
N PRO A 217 2.38 3.17 21.51
CA PRO A 217 1.19 2.39 21.84
C PRO A 217 1.55 1.01 22.39
N LEU A 218 0.71 0.48 23.30
CA LEU A 218 0.83 -0.91 23.74
C LEU A 218 0.86 -1.84 22.52
N GLY A 219 1.88 -2.68 22.43
CA GLY A 219 2.11 -3.58 21.30
C GLY A 219 3.28 -3.16 20.39
N TRP A 220 3.67 -1.89 20.37
CA TRP A 220 4.85 -1.42 19.62
C TRP A 220 6.20 -1.81 20.28
N SER A 221 6.17 -2.66 21.30
CA SER A 221 7.37 -3.31 21.85
C SER A 221 8.06 -4.19 20.81
N SER A 222 9.24 -4.72 21.13
CA SER A 222 10.05 -5.57 20.24
C SER A 222 9.32 -6.79 19.64
N SER A 223 8.17 -7.18 20.20
CA SER A 223 7.29 -8.22 19.68
C SER A 223 6.41 -7.80 18.50
N GLY A 224 6.09 -6.51 18.37
CA GLY A 224 5.15 -6.05 17.35
C GLY A 224 5.77 -5.92 15.96
N PHE A 225 7.04 -5.51 15.91
CA PHE A 225 7.75 -5.38 14.65
C PHE A 225 8.94 -6.35 14.60
N PRO A 226 8.73 -7.60 14.15
CA PRO A 226 9.75 -8.65 14.25
C PRO A 226 11.01 -8.34 13.45
N ALA A 227 10.91 -7.50 12.41
CA ALA A 227 12.03 -7.14 11.53
C ALA A 227 12.61 -5.74 11.79
N LEU A 228 12.07 -4.97 12.73
CA LEU A 228 12.42 -3.55 12.90
C LEU A 228 13.80 -3.40 13.50
N LYS A 229 14.68 -2.74 12.74
CA LYS A 229 16.07 -2.47 13.15
C LYS A 229 16.29 -1.03 13.57
N THR A 230 15.45 -0.13 13.09
CA THR A 230 15.61 1.31 13.29
C THR A 230 14.25 1.95 13.46
N LEU A 231 14.15 2.76 14.51
CA LEU A 231 13.02 3.60 14.84
C LEU A 231 13.50 5.05 14.97
#